data_AF-A0A2G2Z2E6-F1
#
_entry.id   AF-A0A2G2Z2E6-F1
#
_cell.length_a   1.000
_cell.length_b   1.000
_cell.length_c   1.000
_cell.angle_alpha   90.00
_cell.angle_beta   90.00
_cell.angle_gamma   90.00
#
_symmetry.space_group_name_H-M   'P 1'
#
loop_
_entity.id
_entity.type
_entity.pdbx_description
1 polymer ?
#
loop_
_entity_poly.entity_id
_entity_poly.type
_entity_poly.pdbx_seq_one_letter_code
_entity_poly.pdbx_strand_id
1 'polypeptide(L)'
;MGVFTFICKESGDEWSAKQHKGDLEASASCTYDLQRKLVQAALASDSSGAVQSSFSYVTPSSAVFQVIIGGGGGGFVGGAAAAAAPSG
;
A
#
# COMPACT_ATOMS: atom_id res chain seq x y z
N MET A 1 -10.37 -6.28 8.27
CA MET A 1 -9.80 -6.07 6.92
C MET A 1 -9.88 -4.57 6.60
N GLY A 2 -8.81 -3.84 6.88
CA GLY A 2 -8.68 -2.42 6.52
C GLY A 2 -8.08 -2.27 5.13
N VAL A 3 -8.74 -1.51 4.25
CA VAL A 3 -8.20 -1.18 2.91
C VAL A 3 -7.86 0.31 2.88
N PHE A 4 -6.57 0.60 2.74
CA PHE A 4 -6.01 1.93 2.68
C PHE A 4 -5.62 2.21 1.23
N THR A 5 -6.36 3.09 0.57
CA THR A 5 -6.03 3.54 -0.79
C THR A 5 -5.37 4.89 -0.72
N PHE A 6 -4.19 5.02 -1.30
CA PHE A 6 -3.40 6.23 -1.38
C PHE A 6 -3.26 6.67 -2.83
N ILE A 7 -3.38 7.98 -3.04
CA ILE A 7 -3.07 8.63 -4.31
C ILE A 7 -1.64 9.16 -4.18
N CYS A 8 -0.74 8.60 -4.96
CA CYS A 8 0.67 8.97 -5.01
C CYS A 8 0.91 9.94 -6.18
N LYS A 9 1.66 11.00 -5.93
CA LYS A 9 2.01 12.00 -6.93
C LYS A 9 3.46 12.41 -6.77
N GLU A 10 4.16 12.42 -7.89
CA GLU A 10 5.50 13.00 -8.02
C GLU A 10 5.40 14.51 -8.23
N SER A 11 6.28 15.25 -7.56
CA SER A 11 6.45 16.67 -7.74
C SER A 11 7.92 17.02 -7.58
N GLY A 12 8.60 17.31 -8.69
CA GLY A 12 10.05 17.51 -8.70
C GLY A 12 10.78 16.22 -8.36
N ASP A 13 11.62 16.26 -7.31
CA ASP A 13 12.43 15.12 -6.85
C ASP A 13 11.78 14.36 -5.66
N GLU A 14 10.51 14.63 -5.37
CA GLU A 14 9.79 14.03 -4.24
C GLU A 14 8.48 13.38 -4.68
N TRP A 15 8.21 12.21 -4.10
CA TRP A 15 6.93 11.54 -4.15
C TRP A 15 6.13 11.79 -2.87
N SER A 16 4.90 12.24 -3.03
CA SER A 16 3.94 12.43 -1.94
C SER A 16 2.76 11.49 -2.12
N ALA A 17 2.13 11.10 -1.02
CA ALA A 17 0.94 10.27 -1.05
C ALA A 17 -0.04 10.69 0.03
N LYS A 18 -1.32 10.73 -0.34
CA LYS A 18 -2.43 10.98 0.59
C LYS A 18 -3.48 9.90 0.48
N GLN A 19 -4.05 9.50 1.61
CA GLN A 19 -5.15 8.55 1.62
C GLN A 19 -6.36 9.16 0.91
N HIS A 20 -6.96 8.43 -0.02
CA HIS A 20 -8.14 8.88 -0.77
C HIS A 20 -9.34 9.13 0.16
N LYS A 21 -9.44 8.33 1.23
CA LYS A 21 -10.46 8.45 2.28
C LYS A 21 -9.80 8.22 3.64
N GLY A 22 -9.44 9.30 4.32
CA GLY A 22 -8.78 9.31 5.62
C GLY A 22 -7.69 10.38 5.68
N ASP A 23 -6.96 10.42 6.80
CA ASP A 23 -6.01 11.49 7.12
C ASP A 23 -4.55 11.03 7.07
N LEU A 24 -4.28 9.82 6.58
CA LEU A 24 -2.92 9.32 6.45
C LEU A 24 -2.23 9.90 5.22
N GLU A 25 -1.04 10.45 5.43
CA GLU A 25 -0.18 10.97 4.37
C GLU A 25 1.30 10.66 4.65
N ALA A 26 2.09 10.59 3.59
CA ALA A 26 3.53 10.45 3.68
C ALA A 26 4.21 11.03 2.43
N SER A 27 5.48 11.39 2.56
CA SER A 27 6.32 11.78 1.43
C SER A 27 7.71 11.16 1.53
N ALA A 28 8.37 10.97 0.39
CA ALA A 28 9.72 10.44 0.28
C ALA A 28 10.36 10.78 -1.06
N SER A 29 11.69 10.73 -1.15
CA SER A 29 12.43 10.97 -2.39
C SER A 29 12.23 9.90 -3.47
N CYS A 30 11.76 8.70 -3.09
CA CYS A 30 11.50 7.63 -4.04
C CYS A 30 10.26 6.81 -3.66
N THR A 31 9.71 6.08 -4.63
CA THR A 31 8.52 5.25 -4.45
C THR A 31 8.74 4.10 -3.47
N TYR A 32 9.95 3.55 -3.38
CA TYR A 32 10.28 2.47 -2.44
C TYR A 32 10.12 2.94 -0.98
N ASP A 33 10.72 4.07 -0.62
CA ASP A 33 10.61 4.62 0.73
C ASP A 33 9.19 5.08 1.04
N LEU A 34 8.51 5.66 0.05
CA LEU A 34 7.10 6.05 0.18
C LEU A 34 6.22 4.85 0.53
N GLN A 35 6.35 3.74 -0.20
CA GLN A 35 5.57 2.53 0.05
C GLN A 35 5.80 2.00 1.47
N ARG A 36 7.04 1.98 1.96
CA ARG A 36 7.36 1.52 3.32
C ARG A 36 6.73 2.42 4.39
N LYS A 37 6.82 3.75 4.22
CA LYS A 37 6.18 4.71 5.14
C LYS A 37 4.67 4.53 5.19
N LEU A 38 4.03 4.38 4.03
CA LEU A 38 2.58 4.21 3.93
C LEU A 38 2.10 2.88 4.53
N VAL A 39 2.84 1.78 4.32
CA VAL A 39 2.55 0.49 4.96
C VAL A 39 2.64 0.59 6.48
N GLN A 40 3.67 1.25 7.00
CA GLN A 40 3.83 1.47 8.44
C GLN A 40 2.69 2.34 9.01
N ALA A 41 2.31 3.41 8.30
CA ALA A 41 1.20 4.27 8.69
C ALA A 41 -0.15 3.51 8.72
N ALA A 42 -0.40 2.66 7.72
CA ALA A 42 -1.57 1.79 7.69
C ALA A 42 -1.55 0.77 8.85
N LEU A 43 -0.41 0.13 9.13
CA LEU A 43 -0.23 -0.81 10.25
C LEU A 43 -0.45 -0.16 11.62
N ALA A 44 0.02 1.07 11.79
CA ALA A 44 -0.23 1.84 13.02
C ALA A 44 -1.71 2.17 13.19
N SER A 45 -2.46 2.27 12.09
CA SER A 45 -3.90 2.58 12.10
C SER A 45 -4.79 1.35 12.28
N ASP A 46 -4.39 0.19 11.77
CA ASP A 46 -5.09 -1.10 11.91
C ASP A 46 -4.10 -2.18 12.35
N SER A 47 -4.08 -2.49 13.65
CA SER A 47 -3.03 -3.32 14.26
C SER A 47 -3.31 -4.83 14.23
N SER A 48 -3.98 -5.36 13.20
CA SER A 48 -4.35 -6.79 13.20
C SER A 48 -4.40 -7.40 11.80
N GLY A 49 -3.35 -8.16 11.45
CA GLY A 49 -3.36 -9.11 10.33
C GLY A 49 -2.17 -9.02 9.38
N ALA A 50 -2.17 -9.89 8.37
CA ALA A 50 -1.18 -9.86 7.30
C ALA A 50 -1.33 -8.57 6.46
N VAL A 51 -0.20 -8.03 6.01
CA VAL A 51 -0.16 -6.86 5.13
C VAL A 51 0.01 -7.34 3.70
N GLN A 52 -0.87 -6.88 2.82
CA GLN A 52 -0.70 -6.97 1.38
C GLN A 52 -0.70 -5.55 0.80
N SER A 53 0.20 -5.26 -0.13
CA SER A 53 0.22 -3.98 -0.81
C SER A 53 0.31 -4.12 -2.32
N SER A 54 -0.19 -3.13 -3.05
CA SER A 54 -0.14 -3.07 -4.51
C SER A 54 0.12 -1.63 -4.93
N PHE A 55 1.13 -1.41 -5.77
CA PHE A 55 1.49 -0.11 -6.32
C PHE A 55 1.33 -0.14 -7.83
N SER A 56 0.45 0.71 -8.36
CA SER A 56 0.13 0.77 -9.78
C SER A 56 0.34 2.19 -10.31
N TYR A 57 1.22 2.35 -11.29
CA TYR A 57 1.37 3.61 -12.00
C TYR A 57 0.14 3.87 -12.88
N VAL A 58 -0.38 5.10 -12.83
CA VAL A 58 -1.43 5.60 -13.72
C VAL A 58 -0.81 6.45 -14.81
N THR A 59 0.21 7.22 -14.45
CA THR A 59 1.08 8.00 -15.33
C THR A 59 2.53 7.90 -14.81
N PRO A 60 3.55 8.36 -15.55
CA PRO A 60 4.92 8.36 -15.04
C PRO A 60 5.09 9.12 -13.70
N SER A 61 4.25 10.13 -13.45
CA SER A 61 4.31 11.00 -12.26
C SER A 61 3.14 10.79 -11.28
N SER A 62 2.33 9.74 -11.45
CA SER A 62 1.19 9.46 -10.57
C SER A 62 0.92 7.97 -10.46
N ALA A 63 0.59 7.54 -9.26
CA ALA A 63 0.31 6.14 -8.97
C ALA A 63 -0.80 6.00 -7.92
N VAL A 64 -1.41 4.82 -7.87
CA VAL A 64 -2.32 4.42 -6.81
C VAL A 64 -1.61 3.34 -6.00
N PHE A 65 -1.56 3.53 -4.68
CA PHE A 65 -1.01 2.55 -3.76
C PHE A 65 -2.11 2.06 -2.84
N GLN A 66 -2.30 0.75 -2.78
CA GLN A 66 -3.26 0.12 -1.88
C GLN A 66 -2.52 -0.71 -0.84
N VAL A 67 -2.87 -0.54 0.42
CA VAL A 67 -2.44 -1.37 1.54
C VAL A 67 -3.67 -2.02 2.14
N ILE A 68 -3.64 -3.34 2.25
CA ILE A 68 -4.72 -4.16 2.77
C ILE A 68 -4.18 -4.86 4.00
N ILE A 69 -4.85 -4.67 5.14
CA ILE A 69 -4.50 -5.25 6.42
C ILE A 69 -5.62 -6.18 6.87
N GLY A 70 -5.28 -7.41 7.25
CA GLY A 70 -6.26 -8.35 7.80
C GLY A 70 -7.13 -9.06 6.75
N GLY A 71 -6.67 -9.14 5.50
CA GLY A 71 -7.21 -10.06 4.51
C GLY A 71 -6.44 -11.38 4.52
N GLY A 72 -7.08 -12.47 4.95
CA GLY A 72 -6.58 -13.82 4.69
C GLY A 72 -6.46 -14.04 3.17
N GLY A 73 -5.40 -14.75 2.76
CA GLY A 73 -4.86 -14.82 1.40
C GLY A 73 -5.88 -14.83 0.25
N GLY A 74 -5.64 -13.98 -0.74
CA GLY A 74 -6.50 -13.88 -1.93
C GLY A 74 -6.10 -12.80 -2.93
N GLY A 75 -4.82 -12.77 -3.33
CA GLY A 75 -4.35 -12.29 -4.63
C GLY A 75 -4.57 -10.82 -5.05
N PHE A 76 -3.54 -10.00 -4.86
CA PHE A 76 -3.02 -9.10 -5.91
C PHE A 76 -1.49 -9.15 -5.86
N VAL A 77 -0.95 -10.29 -6.30
CA VAL A 77 0.47 -10.42 -6.63
C VAL A 77 0.54 -10.51 -8.15
N GLY A 78 1.03 -9.45 -8.79
CA GLY A 78 1.67 -9.62 -10.08
C GLY A 78 2.87 -10.53 -9.87
N GLY A 79 2.69 -11.83 -10.12
CA GLY A 79 3.73 -12.85 -10.02
C GLY A 79 3.54 -13.84 -8.86
N ALA A 80 2.96 -15.00 -9.18
CA ALA A 80 2.92 -16.22 -8.37
C ALA A 80 2.10 -16.14 -7.06
N ALA A 81 0.83 -16.54 -7.17
CA ALA A 81 0.04 -17.01 -6.05
C ALA A 81 0.65 -18.30 -5.49
N ALA A 82 1.16 -18.26 -4.26
CA ALA A 82 1.35 -19.45 -3.44
C ALA A 82 0.20 -19.48 -2.42
N ALA A 83 -0.78 -20.34 -2.70
CA ALA A 83 -1.85 -20.66 -1.77
C ALA A 83 -1.27 -21.44 -0.58
N ALA A 84 -1.32 -20.88 0.62
CA ALA A 84 -1.12 -21.64 1.85
C ALA A 84 -2.50 -22.02 2.41
N ALA A 85 -2.78 -23.32 2.38
CA ALA A 85 -3.99 -23.93 2.97
C ALA A 85 -3.97 -23.84 4.52
N PRO A 86 -5.12 -23.77 5.19
CA PRO A 86 -5.17 -23.84 6.65
C PRO A 86 -4.88 -25.28 7.11
N SER A 87 -3.99 -25.43 8.09
CA SER A 87 -3.79 -26.69 8.81
C SER A 87 -4.32 -26.54 10.24
N GLY A 88 -5.34 -27.35 10.56
CA GLY A 88 -5.61 -27.92 11.89
C GLY A 88 -5.98 -26.95 13.00
#